data_AF-A0A5E3XGD0-F1
#
_entry.id   AF-A0A5E3XGD0-F1
#
_cell.length_a   1.000
_cell.length_b   1.000
_cell.length_c   1.000
_cell.angle_alpha   90.00
_cell.angle_beta   90.00
_cell.angle_gamma   90.00
#
_symmetry.space_group_name_H-M   'P 1'
#
loop_
_entity.id
_entity.type
_entity.pdbx_description
1 polymer ?
#
loop_
_entity_poly.entity_id
_entity_poly.type
_entity_poly.pdbx_seq_one_letter_code
_entity_poly.pdbx_strand_id
1 'polypeptide(L)'
;MFFAFAFSITMAGKNRTLNKLQVSAVATILAQEFAAVVRDSDPTFTRGFAAVSGWVRERKLRLFAEDPCFQTWLVLQAEKAYKKAVDSKFRNYYHKLRAVGSGRTCSGGPLNNKLAPRSSDKQLHKINIEYKPSDETVDRGTGSGDAKLNQLWLGLKNDVRPQYVQKSQGRIPKTNHNVGLLASNIESSLESLCRDKALEGMVALTFLGYRDEAGTIQLSLCNGRPDDLTLQLVEVGRLSAETSHP
;
A
#
# COMPACT_ATOMS: atom_id res chain seq x y z
N MET A 1 28.31 -7.63 -45.20
CA MET A 1 28.41 -8.65 -44.14
C MET A 1 28.25 -7.93 -42.81
N PHE A 2 27.05 -7.89 -42.24
CA PHE A 2 26.76 -7.14 -41.01
C PHE A 2 26.73 -8.10 -39.82
N PHE A 3 27.65 -7.91 -38.86
CA PHE A 3 27.63 -8.58 -37.57
C PHE A 3 26.74 -7.79 -36.61
N ALA A 4 25.66 -8.41 -36.14
CA ALA A 4 24.84 -7.88 -35.07
C ALA A 4 25.40 -8.37 -33.71
N PHE A 5 25.82 -7.44 -32.86
CA PHE A 5 26.19 -7.72 -31.48
C PHE A 5 24.93 -7.82 -30.60
N ALA A 6 24.73 -8.98 -29.98
CA ALA A 6 23.75 -9.15 -28.92
C ALA A 6 24.42 -8.88 -27.57
N PHE A 7 24.10 -7.74 -26.95
CA PHE A 7 24.45 -7.48 -25.54
C PHE A 7 23.36 -8.07 -24.64
N SER A 8 23.73 -9.04 -23.83
CA SER A 8 22.84 -9.65 -22.83
C SER A 8 23.13 -9.03 -21.47
N ILE A 9 22.24 -8.16 -20.99
CA ILE A 9 22.29 -7.62 -19.62
C ILE A 9 21.35 -8.44 -18.76
N THR A 10 21.91 -9.39 -18.01
CA THR A 10 21.20 -10.16 -16.99
C THR A 10 21.20 -9.37 -15.68
N MET A 11 20.06 -8.80 -15.29
CA MET A 11 19.81 -8.39 -13.90
C MET A 11 18.84 -9.38 -13.25
N ALA A 12 19.36 -10.12 -12.26
CA ALA A 12 18.64 -11.11 -11.49
C ALA A 12 17.66 -10.47 -10.50
N GLY A 13 16.37 -10.46 -10.86
CA GLY A 13 15.28 -10.07 -9.97
C GLY A 13 13.95 -10.63 -10.47
N LYS A 14 13.51 -11.76 -9.88
CA LYS A 14 12.21 -12.45 -10.06
C LYS A 14 11.52 -12.22 -11.42
N ASN A 15 12.00 -12.93 -12.44
CA ASN A 15 11.28 -13.33 -13.66
C ASN A 15 10.25 -12.31 -14.19
N ARG A 16 10.74 -11.16 -14.70
CA ARG A 16 9.95 -10.31 -15.60
C ARG A 16 9.87 -10.97 -16.99
N THR A 17 9.12 -12.07 -17.10
CA THR A 17 8.84 -12.73 -18.38
C THR A 17 8.08 -11.81 -19.34
N LEU A 18 7.22 -10.93 -18.81
CA LEU A 18 6.47 -9.96 -19.61
C LEU A 18 7.18 -8.60 -19.62
N ASN A 19 7.28 -7.98 -20.80
CA ASN A 19 7.75 -6.61 -20.95
C ASN A 19 6.67 -5.58 -20.54
N LYS A 20 7.02 -4.28 -20.52
CA LYS A 20 6.10 -3.22 -20.09
C LYS A 20 4.81 -3.14 -20.93
N LEU A 21 4.92 -3.29 -22.25
CA LEU A 21 3.77 -3.22 -23.16
C LEU A 21 2.82 -4.41 -22.93
N GLN A 22 3.36 -5.62 -22.83
CA GLN A 22 2.59 -6.84 -22.53
C GLN A 22 1.91 -6.77 -21.15
N VAL A 23 2.60 -6.25 -20.14
CA VAL A 23 2.00 -6.02 -18.82
C VAL A 23 0.84 -5.03 -18.91
N SER A 24 1.00 -3.96 -19.68
CA SER A 24 -0.07 -2.97 -19.91
C SER A 24 -1.27 -3.59 -20.61
N ALA A 25 -1.06 -4.35 -21.69
CA ALA A 25 -2.11 -5.03 -22.43
C ALA A 25 -2.92 -5.98 -21.53
N VAL A 26 -2.23 -6.83 -20.75
CA VAL A 26 -2.90 -7.72 -19.78
C VAL A 26 -3.64 -6.92 -18.70
N ALA A 27 -3.06 -5.81 -18.19
CA ALA A 27 -3.73 -4.99 -17.19
C ALA A 27 -5.04 -4.36 -17.70
N THR A 28 -5.07 -3.92 -18.96
CA THR A 28 -6.28 -3.41 -19.61
C THR A 28 -7.37 -4.48 -19.67
N ILE A 29 -7.04 -5.69 -20.12
CA ILE A 29 -7.98 -6.82 -20.18
C ILE A 29 -8.52 -7.17 -18.79
N LEU A 30 -7.65 -7.17 -17.77
CA LEU A 30 -8.04 -7.45 -16.40
C LEU A 30 -9.05 -6.44 -15.85
N ALA A 31 -8.82 -5.15 -16.10
CA ALA A 31 -9.65 -4.08 -15.59
C ALA A 31 -10.97 -3.92 -16.36
N GLN A 32 -10.93 -4.01 -17.69
CA GLN A 32 -12.09 -3.71 -18.55
C GLN A 32 -13.00 -4.92 -18.77
N GLU A 33 -12.43 -6.11 -18.94
CA GLU A 33 -13.19 -7.31 -19.31
C GLU A 33 -13.34 -8.26 -18.11
N PHE A 34 -12.21 -8.69 -17.55
CA PHE A 34 -12.19 -9.80 -16.59
C PHE A 34 -12.94 -9.47 -15.29
N ALA A 35 -12.86 -8.24 -14.80
CA ALA A 35 -13.55 -7.83 -13.58
C ALA A 35 -15.09 -7.91 -13.69
N ALA A 36 -15.66 -7.69 -14.88
CA ALA A 36 -17.09 -7.88 -15.11
C ALA A 36 -17.43 -9.38 -15.10
N VAL A 37 -16.68 -10.19 -15.86
CA VAL A 37 -16.87 -11.64 -15.94
C VAL A 37 -16.81 -12.32 -14.57
N VAL A 38 -15.89 -11.89 -13.70
CA VAL A 38 -15.79 -12.39 -12.32
C VAL A 38 -17.04 -12.08 -11.51
N ARG A 39 -17.56 -10.86 -11.61
CA ARG A 39 -18.79 -10.47 -10.89
C ARG A 39 -20.01 -11.24 -11.36
N ASP A 40 -20.08 -11.55 -12.66
CA ASP A 40 -21.21 -12.30 -13.23
C ASP A 40 -21.10 -13.80 -12.93
N SER A 41 -19.89 -14.37 -12.99
CA SER A 41 -19.68 -15.83 -12.90
C SER A 41 -19.47 -16.34 -11.47
N ASP A 42 -18.91 -15.52 -10.58
CA ASP A 42 -18.69 -15.86 -9.16
C ASP A 42 -18.89 -14.63 -8.25
N PRO A 43 -20.12 -14.10 -8.16
CA PRO A 43 -20.42 -12.88 -7.39
C PRO A 43 -20.05 -12.99 -5.90
N THR A 44 -20.09 -14.20 -5.35
CA THR A 44 -19.80 -14.48 -3.93
C THR A 44 -18.40 -15.04 -3.69
N PHE A 45 -17.60 -15.22 -4.76
CA PHE A 45 -16.27 -15.82 -4.70
C PHE A 45 -16.22 -17.23 -4.05
N THR A 46 -17.31 -17.99 -4.16
CA THR A 46 -17.47 -19.32 -3.51
C THR A 46 -16.91 -20.43 -4.36
N ARG A 47 -17.09 -20.35 -5.69
CA ARG A 47 -16.59 -21.35 -6.65
C ARG A 47 -15.09 -21.19 -6.93
N GLY A 48 -14.55 -20.01 -6.64
CA GLY A 48 -13.15 -19.71 -6.83
C GLY A 48 -12.79 -19.53 -8.30
N PHE A 49 -11.49 -19.54 -8.60
CA PHE A 49 -10.97 -19.28 -9.95
C PHE A 49 -11.51 -20.27 -11.01
N ALA A 50 -11.99 -21.44 -10.60
CA ALA A 50 -12.61 -22.42 -11.49
C ALA A 50 -13.80 -21.83 -12.26
N ALA A 51 -14.60 -20.96 -11.64
CA ALA A 51 -15.79 -20.35 -12.25
C ALA A 51 -15.46 -19.49 -13.48
N VAL A 52 -14.26 -18.93 -13.57
CA VAL A 52 -13.83 -18.07 -14.68
C VAL A 52 -12.75 -18.70 -15.55
N SER A 53 -12.32 -19.92 -15.23
CA SER A 53 -11.20 -20.58 -15.90
C SER A 53 -11.43 -20.85 -17.40
N GLY A 54 -12.67 -21.18 -17.78
CA GLY A 54 -13.08 -21.37 -19.17
C GLY A 54 -12.90 -20.10 -20.00
N TRP A 55 -13.42 -18.97 -19.50
CA TRP A 55 -13.28 -17.66 -20.12
C TRP A 55 -11.80 -17.23 -20.21
N VAL A 56 -11.03 -17.40 -19.13
CA VAL A 56 -9.60 -17.06 -19.12
C VAL A 56 -8.82 -17.86 -20.17
N ARG A 57 -9.13 -19.15 -20.34
CA ARG A 57 -8.49 -19.99 -21.35
C ARG A 57 -8.74 -19.47 -22.76
N GLU A 58 -9.99 -19.18 -23.09
CA GLU A 58 -10.37 -18.66 -24.42
C GLU A 58 -9.76 -17.27 -24.67
N ARG A 59 -9.88 -16.35 -23.69
CA ARG A 59 -9.35 -14.99 -23.85
C ARG A 59 -7.83 -14.98 -24.00
N LYS A 60 -7.11 -15.87 -23.29
CA LYS A 60 -5.67 -16.06 -23.48
C LYS A 60 -5.35 -16.52 -24.90
N LEU A 61 -6.10 -17.46 -25.48
CA LEU A 61 -5.86 -17.89 -26.86
C LEU A 61 -5.99 -16.71 -27.82
N ARG A 62 -7.06 -15.90 -27.67
CA ARG A 62 -7.23 -14.66 -28.45
C ARG A 62 -6.10 -13.66 -28.23
N LEU A 63 -5.67 -13.43 -26.99
CA LEU A 63 -4.57 -12.52 -26.68
C LEU A 63 -3.28 -12.88 -27.43
N PHE A 64 -2.89 -14.15 -27.45
CA PHE A 64 -1.68 -14.59 -28.16
C PHE A 64 -1.86 -14.63 -29.68
N ALA A 65 -3.10 -14.74 -30.18
CA ALA A 65 -3.41 -14.78 -31.60
C ALA A 65 -3.59 -13.38 -32.21
N GLU A 66 -4.06 -12.39 -31.45
CA GLU A 66 -4.52 -11.09 -31.98
C GLU A 66 -3.60 -9.92 -31.59
N ASP A 67 -3.01 -9.95 -30.39
CA ASP A 67 -2.27 -8.79 -29.87
C ASP A 67 -0.82 -8.77 -30.40
N PRO A 68 -0.41 -7.71 -31.14
CA PRO A 68 0.92 -7.62 -31.72
C PRO A 68 2.06 -7.75 -30.71
N CYS A 69 1.85 -7.33 -29.45
CA CYS A 69 2.90 -7.43 -28.42
C CYS A 69 3.15 -8.87 -27.93
N PHE A 70 2.27 -9.81 -28.27
CA PHE A 70 2.40 -11.24 -28.00
C PHE A 70 2.78 -12.06 -29.25
N GLN A 71 2.73 -11.49 -30.46
CA GLN A 71 3.11 -12.17 -31.70
C GLN A 71 4.62 -12.08 -32.04
N THR A 72 5.43 -11.56 -31.12
CA THR A 72 6.89 -11.46 -31.35
C THR A 72 7.57 -12.83 -31.39
N TRP A 73 8.65 -12.96 -32.17
CA TRP A 73 9.43 -14.21 -32.25
C TRP A 73 9.87 -14.76 -30.89
N LEU A 74 10.28 -13.88 -29.96
CA LEU A 74 10.67 -14.26 -28.60
C LEU A 74 9.52 -14.93 -27.83
N VAL A 75 8.30 -14.41 -27.98
CA VAL A 75 7.12 -14.96 -27.32
C VAL A 75 6.74 -16.30 -27.94
N LEU A 76 6.83 -16.45 -29.26
CA LEU A 76 6.55 -17.71 -29.96
C LEU A 76 7.54 -18.82 -29.55
N GLN A 77 8.83 -18.50 -29.43
CA GLN A 77 9.85 -19.47 -28.96
C GLN A 77 9.63 -19.91 -27.50
N ALA A 78 9.17 -19.02 -26.64
CA ALA A 78 8.98 -19.27 -25.22
C ALA A 78 7.49 -19.31 -24.80
N GLU A 79 6.60 -19.73 -25.70
CA GLU A 79 5.15 -19.55 -25.58
C GLU A 79 4.59 -20.06 -24.24
N LYS A 80 5.05 -21.24 -23.78
CA LYS A 80 4.64 -21.84 -22.50
C LYS A 80 4.93 -20.93 -21.30
N ALA A 81 6.10 -20.28 -21.28
CA ALA A 81 6.49 -19.39 -20.19
C ALA A 81 5.63 -18.12 -20.16
N TYR A 82 5.38 -17.52 -21.32
CA TYR A 82 4.50 -16.36 -21.44
C TYR A 82 3.06 -16.70 -21.08
N LYS A 83 2.52 -17.82 -21.56
CA LYS A 83 1.17 -18.31 -21.20
C LYS A 83 1.02 -18.52 -19.69
N LYS A 84 2.05 -19.04 -19.02
CA LYS A 84 2.08 -19.21 -17.55
C LYS A 84 2.15 -17.85 -16.83
N ALA A 85 2.94 -16.92 -17.33
CA ALA A 85 3.04 -15.57 -16.75
C ALA A 85 1.72 -14.81 -16.84
N VAL A 86 1.04 -14.88 -17.99
CA VAL A 86 -0.31 -14.31 -18.18
C VAL A 86 -1.32 -14.99 -17.25
N ASP A 87 -1.30 -16.32 -17.15
CA ASP A 87 -2.18 -17.06 -16.22
C ASP A 87 -2.05 -16.58 -14.77
N SER A 88 -0.79 -16.38 -14.35
CA SER A 88 -0.47 -15.90 -13.02
C SER A 88 -1.03 -14.50 -12.77
N LYS A 89 -1.08 -13.62 -13.80
CA LYS A 89 -1.71 -12.30 -13.69
C LYS A 89 -3.22 -12.39 -13.48
N PHE A 90 -3.91 -13.24 -14.23
CA PHE A 90 -5.36 -13.48 -14.03
C PHE A 90 -5.66 -14.01 -12.63
N ARG A 91 -4.94 -15.03 -12.17
CA ARG A 91 -5.13 -15.59 -10.81
C ARG A 91 -4.88 -14.55 -9.73
N ASN A 92 -3.77 -13.81 -9.82
CA ASN A 92 -3.45 -12.76 -8.84
C ASN A 92 -4.50 -11.65 -8.81
N TYR A 93 -5.03 -11.27 -9.97
CA TYR A 93 -6.10 -10.26 -10.05
C TYR A 93 -7.42 -10.77 -9.46
N TYR A 94 -7.79 -12.02 -9.75
CA TYR A 94 -8.95 -12.67 -9.12
C TYR A 94 -8.85 -12.68 -7.59
N HIS A 95 -7.69 -13.05 -7.04
CA HIS A 95 -7.46 -13.02 -5.60
C HIS A 95 -7.59 -11.62 -5.00
N LYS A 96 -7.15 -10.57 -5.73
CA LYS A 96 -7.36 -9.18 -5.31
C LYS A 96 -8.84 -8.80 -5.30
N LEU A 97 -9.60 -9.14 -6.34
CA LEU A 97 -11.05 -8.88 -6.38
C LEU A 97 -11.77 -9.60 -5.23
N ARG A 98 -11.42 -10.87 -4.98
CA ARG A 98 -11.96 -11.63 -3.85
C ARG A 98 -11.66 -10.98 -2.51
N ALA A 99 -10.43 -10.53 -2.30
CA ALA A 99 -10.01 -9.85 -1.07
C ALA A 99 -10.80 -8.55 -0.81
N VAL A 100 -11.18 -7.84 -1.88
CA VAL A 100 -12.01 -6.63 -1.81
C VAL A 100 -13.48 -7.00 -1.58
N GLY A 101 -14.02 -7.94 -2.35
CA GLY A 101 -15.45 -8.29 -2.35
C GLY A 101 -15.91 -9.09 -1.13
N SER A 102 -15.05 -9.90 -0.52
CA SER A 102 -15.43 -10.68 0.66
C SER A 102 -15.49 -9.86 1.96
N GLY A 103 -15.18 -8.56 1.96
CA GLY A 103 -15.03 -7.73 3.17
C GLY A 103 -13.87 -8.15 4.09
N ARG A 104 -13.41 -9.40 3.95
CA ARG A 104 -12.16 -9.96 4.42
C ARG A 104 -11.03 -9.36 3.60
N THR A 105 -10.69 -8.10 3.89
CA THR A 105 -9.42 -7.52 3.47
C THR A 105 -8.32 -8.51 3.86
N CYS A 106 -7.78 -9.25 2.89
CA CYS A 106 -6.75 -10.26 3.14
C CYS A 106 -5.70 -9.68 4.09
N SER A 107 -5.74 -10.15 5.32
CA SER A 107 -4.90 -9.78 6.46
C SER A 107 -3.45 -10.26 6.30
N GLY A 108 -3.06 -10.66 5.09
CA GLY A 108 -1.72 -11.12 4.73
C GLY A 108 -0.86 -10.09 3.99
N GLY A 109 -1.34 -8.85 3.79
CA GLY A 109 -0.39 -7.74 3.67
C GLY A 109 0.36 -7.63 4.99
N PRO A 110 1.67 -7.32 5.03
CA PRO A 110 2.36 -7.13 6.29
C PRO A 110 1.52 -6.18 7.15
N LEU A 111 1.25 -6.53 8.41
CA LEU A 111 0.49 -5.73 9.38
C LEU A 111 0.81 -4.24 9.26
N ASN A 112 2.08 -3.93 8.99
CA ASN A 112 2.63 -2.61 8.68
C ASN A 112 1.81 -1.80 7.64
N ASN A 113 1.25 -2.39 6.59
CA ASN A 113 0.46 -1.64 5.60
C ASN A 113 -0.94 -1.23 6.11
N LYS A 114 -1.49 -1.96 7.09
CA LYS A 114 -2.79 -1.62 7.73
C LYS A 114 -2.58 -0.69 8.92
N LEU A 115 -1.53 -0.98 9.69
CA LEU A 115 -1.18 -0.29 10.92
C LEU A 115 -0.49 1.05 10.64
N ALA A 116 0.44 1.09 9.70
CA ALA A 116 1.19 2.29 9.29
C ALA A 116 1.13 2.43 7.76
N PRO A 117 -0.01 2.87 7.20
CA PRO A 117 -0.13 3.05 5.76
C PRO A 117 1.01 3.96 5.29
N ARG A 118 1.68 3.57 4.20
CA ARG A 118 2.75 4.38 3.61
C ARG A 118 2.24 5.80 3.41
N SER A 119 3.02 6.77 3.87
CA SER A 119 2.72 8.18 3.63
C SER A 119 2.51 8.39 2.13
N SER A 120 1.35 8.91 1.75
CA SER A 120 1.08 9.30 0.37
C SER A 120 2.06 10.39 -0.07
N ASP A 121 2.27 10.54 -1.38
CA ASP A 121 3.13 11.61 -1.92
C ASP A 121 2.72 13.00 -1.41
N LYS A 122 1.40 13.20 -1.23
CA LYS A 122 0.80 14.41 -0.63
C LYS A 122 1.20 14.61 0.82
N GLN A 123 1.20 13.55 1.64
CA GLN A 123 1.62 13.62 3.03
C GLN A 123 3.12 13.90 3.16
N LEU A 124 3.95 13.31 2.30
CA LEU A 124 5.38 13.63 2.26
C LEU A 124 5.63 15.08 1.87
N HIS A 125 4.83 15.64 0.98
CA HIS A 125 4.87 17.07 0.66
C HIS A 125 4.46 17.94 1.84
N LYS A 126 3.37 17.57 2.55
CA LYS A 126 2.94 18.25 3.79
C LYS A 126 4.07 18.32 4.81
N ILE A 127 4.68 17.17 5.11
CA ILE A 127 5.81 17.06 6.06
C ILE A 127 6.99 17.92 5.62
N ASN A 128 7.29 17.96 4.31
CA ASN A 128 8.41 18.74 3.79
C ASN A 128 8.15 20.26 3.80
N ILE A 129 6.88 20.69 3.70
CA ILE A 129 6.48 22.09 3.90
C ILE A 129 6.56 22.45 5.38
N GLU A 130 5.99 21.63 6.25
CA GLU A 130 5.96 21.87 7.71
C GLU A 130 7.35 21.85 8.35
N TYR A 131 8.30 21.11 7.77
CA TYR A 131 9.68 21.06 8.25
C TYR A 131 10.53 22.27 7.83
N LYS A 132 10.06 23.14 6.92
CA LYS A 132 10.74 24.42 6.69
C LYS A 132 10.31 25.37 7.81
N PRO A 133 11.17 25.69 8.80
CA PRO A 133 10.88 26.74 9.76
C PRO A 133 10.69 28.01 8.94
N SER A 134 9.43 28.40 8.78
CA SER A 134 9.06 29.61 8.07
C SER A 134 8.95 30.65 9.17
N ASP A 135 9.89 31.59 9.23
CA ASP A 135 9.83 32.78 10.12
C ASP A 135 8.65 33.72 9.76
N GLU A 136 7.87 33.36 8.75
CA GLU A 136 6.67 34.09 8.34
C GLU A 136 5.45 33.54 9.10
N THR A 137 4.89 34.39 9.97
CA THR A 137 3.61 34.22 10.64
C THR A 137 2.47 34.22 9.61
N VAL A 138 2.30 33.10 8.92
CA VAL A 138 1.18 32.92 7.97
C VAL A 138 -0.13 32.87 8.77
N ASP A 139 -0.93 33.90 8.53
CA ASP A 139 -2.27 34.10 9.08
C ASP A 139 -3.12 32.82 8.99
N ARG A 140 -3.65 32.40 10.14
CA ARG A 140 -4.23 31.07 10.37
C ARG A 140 -5.69 31.04 9.89
N GLY A 141 -5.89 31.28 8.60
CA GLY A 141 -7.22 31.23 7.98
C GLY A 141 -7.88 29.85 8.16
N THR A 142 -9.15 29.87 8.57
CA THR A 142 -10.04 28.74 8.94
C THR A 142 -10.42 27.82 7.76
N GLY A 143 -9.48 27.50 6.88
CA GLY A 143 -9.67 26.49 5.85
C GLY A 143 -9.29 25.10 6.36
N SER A 144 -10.09 24.08 6.02
CA SER A 144 -9.71 22.67 6.24
C SER A 144 -8.32 22.42 5.67
N GLY A 145 -7.37 21.98 6.51
CA GLY A 145 -5.96 21.82 6.15
C GLY A 145 -5.73 20.95 4.90
N ASP A 146 -6.65 20.04 4.61
CA ASP A 146 -6.59 19.16 3.44
C ASP A 146 -6.91 19.89 2.12
N ALA A 147 -7.80 20.88 2.14
CA ALA A 147 -8.11 21.68 0.95
C ALA A 147 -6.90 22.55 0.55
N LYS A 148 -6.25 23.17 1.55
CA LYS A 148 -5.02 23.96 1.35
C LYS A 148 -3.87 23.08 0.87
N LEU A 149 -3.71 21.89 1.44
CA LEU A 149 -2.70 20.92 0.98
C LEU A 149 -2.94 20.47 -0.46
N ASN A 150 -4.20 20.22 -0.84
CA ASN A 150 -4.55 19.86 -2.22
C ASN A 150 -4.23 20.99 -3.20
N GLN A 151 -4.50 22.26 -2.85
CA GLN A 151 -4.13 23.40 -3.68
C GLN A 151 -2.62 23.52 -3.84
N LEU A 152 -1.84 23.38 -2.76
CA LEU A 152 -0.37 23.41 -2.82
C LEU A 152 0.18 22.25 -3.66
N TRP A 153 -0.39 21.05 -3.51
CA TRP A 153 -0.03 19.89 -4.33
C TRP A 153 -0.35 20.08 -5.81
N LEU A 154 -1.50 20.67 -6.14
CA LEU A 154 -1.90 20.98 -7.50
C LEU A 154 -1.08 22.15 -8.09
N GLY A 155 -0.58 23.05 -7.26
CA GLY A 155 0.31 24.16 -7.65
C GLY A 155 1.77 23.76 -7.89
N LEU A 156 2.20 22.57 -7.44
CA LEU A 156 3.54 22.05 -7.73
C LEU A 156 3.75 21.88 -9.24
N LYS A 157 4.89 22.39 -9.73
CA LYS A 157 5.33 22.20 -11.12
C LYS A 157 5.44 20.71 -11.47
N ASN A 158 5.12 20.37 -12.72
CA ASN A 158 5.02 18.99 -13.21
C ASN A 158 6.34 18.21 -13.18
N ASP A 159 7.48 18.89 -13.17
CA ASP A 159 8.84 18.33 -13.05
C ASP A 159 9.21 17.96 -11.61
N VAL A 160 8.57 18.58 -10.61
CA VAL A 160 8.84 18.36 -9.18
C VAL A 160 8.03 17.18 -8.62
N ARG A 161 6.79 16.96 -9.09
CA ARG A 161 5.95 15.85 -8.60
C ARG A 161 6.58 14.46 -8.78
N PRO A 162 7.19 14.11 -9.94
CA PRO A 162 7.87 12.83 -10.10
C PRO A 162 8.99 12.59 -9.07
N GLN A 163 9.66 13.66 -8.61
CA GLN A 163 10.68 13.55 -7.58
C GLN A 163 10.09 13.18 -6.22
N TYR A 164 8.88 13.65 -5.88
CA TYR A 164 8.18 13.22 -4.66
C TYR A 164 7.72 11.76 -4.75
N VAL A 165 7.21 11.33 -5.91
CA VAL A 165 6.86 9.92 -6.17
C VAL A 165 8.09 9.02 -6.08
N GLN A 166 9.24 9.47 -6.59
CA GLN A 166 10.49 8.73 -6.48
C GLN A 166 11.01 8.70 -5.03
N LYS A 167 10.90 9.81 -4.30
CA LYS A 167 11.28 9.91 -2.88
C LYS A 167 10.39 9.07 -1.98
N SER A 168 9.08 8.98 -2.24
CA SER A 168 8.16 8.13 -1.48
C SER A 168 8.40 6.64 -1.71
N GLN A 169 8.94 6.28 -2.87
CA GLN A 169 9.36 4.90 -3.18
C GLN A 169 10.71 4.53 -2.55
N GLY A 170 11.60 5.49 -2.34
CA GLY A 170 12.98 5.26 -1.88
C GLY A 170 13.28 5.58 -0.41
N ARG A 171 12.53 6.49 0.24
CA ARG A 171 12.70 6.79 1.67
C ARG A 171 11.68 6.01 2.49
N ILE A 172 12.18 5.23 3.44
CA ILE A 172 11.41 4.88 4.64
C ILE A 172 11.12 6.24 5.31
N PRO A 173 9.85 6.66 5.47
CA PRO A 173 9.55 7.90 6.18
C PRO A 173 10.20 7.83 7.57
N LYS A 174 10.66 8.98 8.11
CA LYS A 174 11.29 9.07 9.44
C LYS A 174 10.48 8.20 10.40
N THR A 175 11.15 7.23 11.03
CA THR A 175 10.51 6.17 11.82
C THR A 175 9.47 6.75 12.78
N ASN A 176 9.78 7.91 13.38
CA ASN A 176 8.90 8.63 14.30
C ASN A 176 7.57 9.09 13.69
N HIS A 177 7.53 9.53 12.43
CA HIS A 177 6.27 9.98 11.80
C HIS A 177 5.33 8.80 11.54
N ASN A 178 5.86 7.70 10.98
CA ASN A 178 5.05 6.50 10.75
C ASN A 178 4.56 5.88 12.06
N VAL A 179 5.39 5.91 13.10
CA VAL A 179 5.01 5.43 14.42
C VAL A 179 3.94 6.33 15.05
N GLY A 180 4.03 7.65 14.91
CA GLY A 180 2.96 8.55 15.37
C GLY A 180 1.63 8.31 14.64
N LEU A 181 1.69 8.10 13.33
CA LEU A 181 0.50 7.81 12.52
C LEU A 181 -0.10 6.44 12.87
N LEU A 182 0.76 5.46 13.14
CA LEU A 182 0.38 4.14 13.66
C LEU A 182 -0.31 4.25 15.02
N ALA A 183 0.30 4.94 15.97
CA ALA A 183 -0.23 5.11 17.31
C ALA A 183 -1.61 5.77 17.26
N SER A 184 -1.76 6.84 16.48
CA SER A 184 -3.04 7.55 16.30
C SER A 184 -4.12 6.67 15.66
N ASN A 185 -3.77 5.85 14.66
CA ASN A 185 -4.71 4.91 14.05
C ASN A 185 -5.15 3.81 15.02
N ILE A 186 -4.21 3.27 15.80
CA ILE A 186 -4.50 2.26 16.83
C ILE A 186 -5.39 2.86 17.90
N GLU A 187 -5.05 4.03 18.42
CA GLU A 187 -5.84 4.75 19.41
C GLU A 187 -7.28 4.99 18.91
N SER A 188 -7.45 5.55 17.71
CA SER A 188 -8.78 5.78 17.12
C SER A 188 -9.57 4.48 16.95
N SER A 189 -8.90 3.39 16.57
CA SER A 189 -9.53 2.07 16.42
C SER A 189 -9.94 1.48 17.76
N LEU A 190 -9.11 1.64 18.80
CA LEU A 190 -9.41 1.21 20.16
C LEU A 190 -10.55 2.03 20.75
N GLU A 191 -10.60 3.34 20.54
CA GLU A 191 -11.73 4.17 20.95
C GLU A 191 -13.03 3.72 20.26
N SER A 192 -12.98 3.53 18.95
CA SER A 192 -14.14 3.03 18.18
C SER A 192 -14.61 1.67 18.69
N LEU A 193 -13.69 0.77 19.03
CA LEU A 193 -14.00 -0.55 19.57
C LEU A 193 -14.61 -0.43 20.98
N CYS A 194 -14.00 0.33 21.88
CA CYS A 194 -14.47 0.53 23.25
C CYS A 194 -15.83 1.25 23.34
N ARG A 195 -16.21 2.02 22.31
CA ARG A 195 -17.56 2.62 22.19
C ARG A 195 -18.61 1.64 21.66
N ASP A 196 -18.23 0.46 21.17
CA ASP A 196 -19.19 -0.55 20.73
C ASP A 196 -20.03 -1.03 21.93
N LYS A 197 -21.35 -0.94 21.81
CA LYS A 197 -22.30 -1.35 22.86
C LYS A 197 -22.13 -2.81 23.25
N ALA A 198 -21.64 -3.65 22.33
CA ALA A 198 -21.40 -5.07 22.61
C ALA A 198 -20.27 -5.30 23.62
N LEU A 199 -19.40 -4.29 23.87
CA LEU A 199 -18.27 -4.40 24.80
C LEU A 199 -18.53 -3.74 26.16
N GLU A 200 -19.74 -3.26 26.44
CA GLU A 200 -20.23 -2.86 27.78
C GLU A 200 -19.23 -2.04 28.63
N GLY A 201 -18.60 -1.02 28.05
CA GLY A 201 -17.71 -0.12 28.81
C GLY A 201 -16.31 -0.69 29.09
N MET A 202 -15.88 -1.72 28.36
CA MET A 202 -14.49 -2.19 28.39
C MET A 202 -13.51 -1.09 27.98
N VAL A 203 -12.41 -1.01 28.72
CA VAL A 203 -11.25 -0.17 28.41
C VAL A 203 -10.16 -1.05 27.79
N ALA A 204 -9.54 -0.56 26.72
CA ALA A 204 -8.43 -1.25 26.06
C ALA A 204 -7.17 -0.39 26.10
N LEU A 205 -6.08 -0.97 26.61
CA LEU A 205 -4.77 -0.33 26.67
C LEU A 205 -3.81 -1.10 25.76
N THR A 206 -3.07 -0.40 24.91
CA THR A 206 -2.05 -1.00 24.04
C THR A 206 -0.75 -0.23 24.16
N PHE A 207 0.36 -0.94 24.37
CA PHE A 207 1.70 -0.37 24.40
C PHE A 207 2.44 -0.67 23.09
N LEU A 208 2.97 0.37 22.45
CA LEU A 208 3.75 0.29 21.23
C LEU A 208 5.21 0.62 21.54
N GLY A 209 6.05 -0.41 21.61
CA GLY A 209 7.50 -0.26 21.71
C GLY A 209 8.15 -0.12 20.34
N TYR A 210 8.97 0.90 20.15
CA TYR A 210 9.72 1.13 18.91
C TYR A 210 11.11 1.70 19.21
N ARG A 211 12.07 1.54 18.29
CA ARG A 211 13.37 2.22 18.38
C ARG A 211 13.33 3.49 17.54
N ASP A 212 13.80 4.59 18.11
CA ASP A 212 13.97 5.85 17.39
C ASP A 212 15.23 5.85 16.51
N GLU A 213 15.50 6.98 15.84
CA GLU A 213 16.68 7.15 14.98
C GLU A 213 18.01 7.03 15.75
N ALA A 214 18.01 7.25 17.07
CA ALA A 214 19.16 7.06 17.95
C ALA A 214 19.27 5.61 18.48
N GLY A 215 18.35 4.72 18.10
CA GLY A 215 18.30 3.34 18.56
C GLY A 215 17.73 3.16 19.96
N THR A 216 17.23 4.24 20.59
CA THR A 216 16.63 4.23 21.93
C THR A 216 15.22 3.67 21.84
N ILE A 217 14.86 2.81 22.79
CA ILE A 217 13.50 2.26 22.87
C ILE A 217 12.57 3.35 23.41
N GLN A 218 11.56 3.68 22.62
CA GLN A 218 10.45 4.55 22.98
C GLN A 218 9.20 3.69 23.16
N LEU A 219 8.33 4.11 24.07
CA LEU A 219 7.04 3.48 24.32
C LEU A 219 5.94 4.51 24.06
N SER A 220 4.96 4.15 23.25
CA SER A 220 3.74 4.92 23.03
C SER A 220 2.55 4.14 23.59
N LEU A 221 1.77 4.76 24.45
CA LEU A 221 0.55 4.20 25.02
C LEU A 221 -0.66 4.67 24.20
N CYS A 222 -1.46 3.73 23.71
CA CYS A 222 -2.72 3.99 23.02
C CYS A 222 -3.88 3.53 23.92
N ASN A 223 -4.83 4.43 24.17
CA ASN A 223 -5.93 4.19 25.11
C ASN A 223 -7.28 4.26 24.40
N GLY A 224 -8.02 3.16 24.35
CA GLY A 224 -9.44 3.15 24.00
C GLY A 224 -10.29 3.26 25.25
N ARG A 225 -11.18 4.26 25.31
CA ARG A 225 -12.08 4.48 26.46
C ARG A 225 -13.51 4.78 26.01
N PRO A 226 -14.53 4.40 26.80
CA PRO A 226 -15.88 4.93 26.65
C PRO A 226 -15.93 6.39 27.13
N ASP A 227 -16.89 7.17 26.62
CA ASP A 227 -16.96 8.63 26.85
C ASP A 227 -17.15 9.02 28.33
N ASP A 228 -17.65 8.09 29.15
CA ASP A 228 -18.06 8.33 30.54
C ASP A 228 -16.97 8.00 31.59
N LEU A 229 -15.80 7.50 31.18
CA LEU A 229 -14.71 7.12 32.09
C LEU A 229 -13.47 8.01 31.94
N THR A 230 -13.31 8.95 32.88
CA THR A 230 -12.05 9.66 33.13
C THR A 230 -11.14 8.81 34.02
N LEU A 231 -10.44 7.84 33.43
CA LEU A 231 -9.30 7.23 34.09
C LEU A 231 -8.12 8.21 34.08
N GLN A 232 -7.77 8.76 35.25
CA GLN A 232 -6.48 9.40 35.43
C GLN A 232 -5.43 8.31 35.66
N LEU A 233 -4.84 7.81 34.57
CA LEU A 233 -3.59 7.07 34.66
C LEU A 233 -2.51 8.06 35.11
N VAL A 234 -2.12 7.98 36.38
CA VAL A 234 -0.92 8.65 36.89
C VAL A 234 0.25 8.09 36.09
N GLU A 235 0.95 8.94 35.32
CA GLU A 235 2.18 8.56 34.62
C GLU A 235 3.20 8.05 35.66
N VAL A 236 3.29 6.73 35.81
CA VAL A 236 4.33 6.12 36.62
C VAL A 236 5.61 6.15 35.78
N GLY A 237 6.36 7.25 35.95
CA GLY A 237 7.81 7.38 35.79
C GLY A 237 8.46 6.79 34.55
N ARG A 238 9.09 7.65 33.74
CA ARG A 238 10.19 7.28 32.84
C ARG A 238 11.16 6.34 33.58
N LEU A 239 11.16 5.06 33.25
CA LEU A 239 12.23 4.14 33.61
C LEU A 239 13.45 4.50 32.77
N SER A 240 14.17 5.55 33.18
CA SER A 240 15.55 5.76 32.74
C SER A 240 16.36 4.60 33.30
N ALA A 241 16.70 3.63 32.46
CA ALA A 241 17.69 2.64 32.79
C ALA A 241 19.06 3.33 32.90
N GLU A 242 19.39 3.83 34.09
CA GLU A 242 20.76 4.18 34.44
C GLU A 242 21.58 2.89 34.49
N THR A 243 22.15 2.50 33.35
CA THR A 243 23.27 1.56 33.33
C THR A 243 24.51 2.31 33.82
N SER A 244 24.71 2.34 35.13
CA SER A 244 26.01 2.68 35.73
C SER A 244 26.98 1.52 35.41
N HIS A 245 27.95 1.75 34.54
CA HIS A 245 29.12 0.88 34.45
C HIS A 245 30.15 1.29 35.51
N PRO A 246 30.72 0.34 36.27
CA PRO A 246 31.83 0.58 37.19
C PRO A 246 33.14 0.91 36.45
#